data_AF-A0A562HEU0-F1
#
_entry.id   AF-A0A562HEU0-F1
#
_cell.length_a   1.000
_cell.length_b   1.000
_cell.length_c   1.000
_cell.angle_alpha   90.00
_cell.angle_beta   90.00
_cell.angle_gamma   90.00
#
_symmetry.space_group_name_H-M   'P 1'
#
loop_
_entity.id
_entity.type
_entity.pdbx_description
1 polymer ?
#
loop_
_entity_poly.entity_id
_entity_poly.type
_entity_poly.pdbx_seq_one_letter_code
_entity_poly.pdbx_strand_id
1 'polypeptide(L)' 'MCFRPPTANKPVKCPACGMYNPPTMKVCKKCGFDGTEGSGDPSKQKPKNED' A
#
# COMPACT_ATOMS: atom_id res chain seq x y z
N MET A 1 -15.67 -11.87 22.91
CA MET A 1 -14.36 -11.21 23.04
C MET A 1 -13.67 -11.21 21.68
N CYS A 2 -13.47 -10.05 21.06
CA CYS A 2 -12.80 -9.95 19.75
C CYS A 2 -11.28 -10.04 19.95
N PHE A 3 -10.71 -11.23 19.70
CA PHE A 3 -9.28 -11.51 19.79
C PHE A 3 -8.56 -10.84 18.61
N ARG A 4 -8.26 -9.54 18.70
CA ARG A 4 -7.52 -8.80 17.68
C ARG A 4 -6.02 -8.82 18.03
N PRO A 5 -5.22 -9.71 17.44
CA PRO A 5 -3.80 -9.82 17.77
C PRO A 5 -3.08 -8.47 17.57
N PRO A 6 -2.25 -8.03 18.53
CA PRO A 6 -1.56 -6.74 18.49
C PRO A 6 -0.50 -6.65 17.38
N THR A 7 -0.15 -7.78 16.76
CA THR A 7 0.81 -7.91 15.67
C THR A 7 0.26 -7.57 14.29
N ALA A 8 -0.96 -7.04 14.19
CA ALA A 8 -1.47 -6.47 12.94
C ALA A 8 -0.62 -5.26 12.54
N ASN A 9 0.43 -5.53 11.78
CA ASN A 9 1.35 -4.56 11.22
C ASN A 9 0.56 -3.47 10.50
N LYS A 10 0.69 -2.22 10.98
CA LYS A 10 -0.11 -1.09 10.49
C LYS A 10 0.30 -0.81 9.04
N PRO A 11 -0.66 -0.68 8.12
CA PRO A 11 -0.33 -0.38 6.74
C PRO A 11 0.29 1.02 6.63
N VAL A 12 1.31 1.15 5.78
CA VAL A 12 2.06 2.38 5.51
C VAL A 12 1.52 3.07 4.27
N LYS A 13 1.42 4.39 4.29
CA LYS A 13 0.93 5.18 3.15
C LYS A 13 2.07 5.42 2.16
N CYS A 14 1.86 5.07 0.90
CA CYS A 14 2.81 5.31 -0.19
C CYS A 14 2.90 6.82 -0.50
N PRO A 15 4.09 7.42 -0.55
CA PRO A 15 4.25 8.85 -0.87
C PRO A 15 4.00 9.16 -2.35
N ALA A 16 4.17 8.19 -3.25
CA ALA A 16 3.99 8.40 -4.69
C ALA A 16 2.52 8.43 -5.13
N CYS A 17 1.66 7.58 -4.56
CA CYS A 17 0.25 7.47 -4.99
C CYS A 17 -0.77 7.57 -3.85
N GLY A 18 -0.32 7.67 -2.60
CA GLY A 18 -1.19 7.74 -1.42
C GLY A 18 -1.81 6.41 -0.96
N MET A 19 -1.50 5.26 -1.59
CA MET A 19 -2.08 3.97 -1.20
C MET A 19 -1.45 3.39 0.07
N TYR A 20 -2.29 2.79 0.91
CA TYR A 20 -1.88 1.99 2.07
C TYR A 20 -1.36 0.61 1.65
N ASN A 21 -0.08 0.37 1.84
CA ASN A 21 0.59 -0.92 1.61
C ASN A 21 0.97 -1.56 2.95
N PRO A 22 1.09 -2.89 3.04
CA PRO A 22 1.68 -3.54 4.20
C PRO A 22 3.12 -3.04 4.43
N PRO A 23 3.58 -2.87 5.68
CA PRO A 23 4.96 -2.44 5.95
C PRO A 23 5.99 -3.52 5.56
N THR A 24 5.54 -4.75 5.32
CA THR A 24 6.37 -5.84 4.79
C THR A 24 6.62 -5.73 3.28
N MET A 25 5.85 -4.90 2.57
CA MET A 25 6.00 -4.71 1.13
C MET A 25 6.92 -3.53 0.83
N LYS A 26 8.05 -3.84 0.17
CA LYS A 26 9.03 -2.84 -0.28
C LYS A 26 8.54 -2.05 -1.50
N VAL A 27 7.61 -2.63 -2.27
CA VAL A 27 7.10 -2.06 -3.52
C VAL A 27 5.60 -1.80 -3.40
N CYS A 28 5.14 -0.63 -3.82
CA CYS A 28 3.72 -0.31 -3.81
C CYS A 28 2.97 -1.18 -4.81
N LYS A 29 1.93 -1.88 -4.35
CA LYS A 29 1.09 -2.72 -5.23
C LYS A 29 0.25 -1.95 -6.25
N LYS A 30 0.07 -0.64 -6.03
CA LYS A 30 -0.76 0.21 -6.89
C LYS A 30 0.04 0.79 -8.04
N CYS A 31 1.10 1.50 -7.70
CA CYS A 31 1.90 2.26 -8.64
C CYS A 31 3.29 1.65 -8.86
N GLY A 32 3.69 0.57 -8.18
CA GLY A 32 5.04 0.02 -8.35
C GLY A 32 6.15 0.82 -7.66
N PHE A 33 5.85 1.88 -6.91
CA PHE A 33 6.86 2.66 -6.20
C PHE A 33 7.63 1.84 -5.16
N ASP A 34 8.91 1.60 -5.38
CA ASP A 34 9.82 0.84 -4.51
C ASP A 34 10.70 1.71 -3.60
N GLY A 35 10.46 3.02 -3.55
CA GLY A 35 11.25 3.95 -2.72
C GLY A 35 12.37 4.66 -3.47
N THR A 36 12.60 4.32 -4.74
CA THR A 36 13.48 5.07 -5.64
C THR A 36 12.71 6.14 -6.40
N GLU A 37 13.28 7.35 -6.49
CA GLU A 37 12.70 8.44 -7.28
C GLU A 37 12.63 8.02 -8.76
N GLY A 38 11.41 7.89 -9.29
CA GLY A 38 11.15 7.58 -10.72
C GLY A 38 10.44 6.25 -11.00
N SER A 39 10.31 5.36 -10.01
CA SER A 39 9.81 3.98 -10.25
C SER A 39 8.30 3.80 -10.09
N GLY A 40 7.54 4.89 -9.94
CA GLY A 40 6.09 4.84 -9.85
C GLY A 40 5.44 4.84 -11.23
N ASP A 41 4.89 3.70 -11.68
CA ASP A 41 4.03 3.60 -12.86
C ASP A 41 2.60 4.11 -12.55
N PRO A 42 2.16 5.24 -13.13
CA PRO A 42 0.86 5.84 -12.84
C PRO A 42 -0.33 5.09 -13.46
N SER A 43 -0.10 4.02 -14.23
CA SER A 43 -1.10 3.43 -15.12
C SER A 43 -2.13 2.51 -14.44
N LYS A 44 -1.99 2.21 -13.15
CA LYS A 44 -2.86 1.24 -12.43
C LYS A 44 -3.64 1.87 -11.27
N GLN A 45 -4.43 2.90 -11.57
CA GLN A 45 -5.50 3.32 -10.67
C GLN A 45 -6.83 2.75 -11.15
N LYS A 46 -7.23 1.60 -10.63
CA LYS A 46 -8.66 1.23 -10.64
C LYS A 46 -9.12 0.98 -9.20
N PRO A 47 -10.05 1.80 -8.67
CA PRO A 47 -10.65 1.56 -7.36
C PRO A 47 -11.49 0.30 -7.43
N LYS A 48 -11.25 -0.66 -6.53
CA LYS A 48 -12.24 -1.69 -6.23
C LYS A 48 -13.09 -1.12 -5.10
N ASN A 49 -14.28 -0.67 -5.49
CA ASN A 49 -15.34 -0.20 -4.60
C ASN A 49 -15.78 -1.33 -3.65
N GLU A 50 -16.22 -0.89 -2.47
CA GLU A 50 -16.98 -1.57 -1.42
C GLU A 50 -18.07 -2.54 -1.91
N ASP A 51 -18.26 -3.64 -1.18
CA ASP A 51 -19.55 -4.07 -0.60
C ASP A 51 -19.27 -4.75 0.76
#